data_AF-A0A7S1NNS9-F1
#
_entry.id   AF-A0A7S1NNS9-F1
#
_cell.length_a   1.000
_cell.length_b   1.000
_cell.length_c   1.000
_cell.angle_alpha   90.00
_cell.angle_beta   90.00
_cell.angle_gamma   90.00
#
_symmetry.space_group_name_H-M   'P 1'
#
loop_
_entity.id
_entity.type
_entity.pdbx_description
1 polymer ?
#
loop_
_entity_poly.entity_id
_entity_poly.type
_entity_poly.pdbx_seq_one_letter_code
_entity_poly.pdbx_strand_id
1 'polypeptide(L)'
;KPDPAEVERLLCKHWAEKQLLGCNWWAPGVGQKVGPRGESYLPNGLVLTHAYSILNVQKVQNFKYAGYTGNVFLQIHNPWGCHEWKGPFSDNWAHWTKYPDLQQQLKLVSKDDGAFW
;
A
#
# COMPACT_ATOMS: atom_id res chain seq x y z
N LYS A 1 7.25 11.76 15.98
CA LYS A 1 7.02 10.85 14.83
C LYS A 1 8.30 10.03 14.65
N PRO A 2 8.20 8.73 14.34
CA PRO A 2 9.39 7.91 14.11
C PRO A 2 10.17 8.43 12.89
N ASP A 3 11.48 8.20 12.88
CA ASP A 3 12.35 8.50 11.74
C ASP A 3 11.96 7.61 10.54
N PRO A 4 11.63 8.19 9.36
CA PRO A 4 11.32 7.41 8.16
C PRO A 4 12.37 6.36 7.80
N ALA A 5 13.67 6.68 7.94
CA ALA A 5 14.74 5.74 7.62
C ALA A 5 14.73 4.53 8.56
N GLU A 6 14.43 4.75 9.84
CA GLU A 6 14.29 3.69 10.82
C GLU A 6 13.06 2.81 10.55
N VAL A 7 11.93 3.43 10.16
CA VAL A 7 10.72 2.68 9.77
C VAL A 7 11.00 1.78 8.57
N GLU A 8 11.63 2.30 7.52
CA GLU A 8 12.02 1.51 6.34
C GLU A 8 12.95 0.35 6.73
N ARG A 9 13.94 0.61 7.59
CA ARG A 9 14.88 -0.41 8.07
C ARG A 9 14.15 -1.53 8.84
N LEU A 10 13.25 -1.18 9.75
CA LEU A 10 12.49 -2.13 10.55
C LEU A 10 11.52 -2.95 9.70
N LEU A 11 10.79 -2.32 8.76
CA LEU A 11 9.91 -3.01 7.82
C LEU A 11 10.68 -4.07 7.03
N CYS A 12 11.84 -3.68 6.46
CA CYS A 12 12.65 -4.60 5.68
C CYS A 12 13.25 -5.73 6.52
N LYS A 13 13.67 -5.42 7.76
CA LYS A 13 14.19 -6.42 8.70
C LYS A 13 13.12 -7.46 9.04
N HIS A 14 11.95 -7.02 9.50
CA HIS A 14 10.91 -7.93 9.97
C HIS A 14 10.23 -8.68 8.82
N TRP A 15 10.19 -8.09 7.63
CA TRP A 15 9.83 -8.80 6.40
C TRP A 15 10.82 -9.94 6.09
N ALA A 16 12.13 -9.68 6.14
CA ALA A 16 13.15 -10.71 5.92
C ALA A 16 13.12 -11.83 6.97
N GLU A 17 12.71 -11.51 8.19
CA GLU A 17 12.48 -12.46 9.29
C GLU A 17 11.15 -13.24 9.16
N LYS A 18 10.38 -13.00 8.09
CA LYS A 18 9.07 -13.63 7.82
C LYS A 18 8.03 -13.39 8.93
N GLN A 19 8.10 -12.24 9.59
CA GLN A 19 7.10 -11.86 10.57
C GLN A 19 5.80 -11.40 9.90
N LEU A 20 4.70 -11.54 10.61
CA LEU A 20 3.42 -10.97 10.20
C LEU A 20 3.48 -9.45 10.36
N LEU A 21 3.20 -8.74 9.27
CA LEU A 21 3.17 -7.29 9.22
C LEU A 21 1.75 -6.83 8.88
N GLY A 22 1.28 -5.80 9.58
CA GLY A 22 -0.03 -5.22 9.36
C GLY A 22 0.02 -3.70 9.45
N CYS A 23 -0.97 -3.06 8.88
CA CYS A 23 -1.15 -1.63 8.96
C CYS A 23 -2.63 -1.28 9.05
N ASN A 24 -2.93 -0.08 9.54
CA ASN A 24 -4.26 0.47 9.56
C ASN A 24 -4.18 1.96 9.27
N TRP A 25 -5.28 2.52 8.78
CA TRP A 25 -5.40 3.95 8.61
C TRP A 25 -6.38 4.53 9.62
N TRP A 26 -5.93 5.55 10.34
CA TRP A 26 -6.77 6.36 11.22
C TRP A 26 -6.56 7.84 10.92
N ALA A 27 -7.67 8.57 10.74
CA ALA A 27 -7.65 10.02 10.54
C ALA A 27 -8.78 10.67 11.37
N PRO A 28 -8.46 11.48 12.38
CA PRO A 28 -9.47 12.23 13.12
C PRO A 28 -10.08 13.32 12.24
N GLY A 29 -11.40 13.52 12.33
CA GLY A 29 -12.10 14.64 11.68
C GLY A 29 -12.45 14.47 10.19
N VAL A 30 -12.10 13.34 9.56
CA VAL A 30 -12.69 12.99 8.26
C VAL A 30 -14.15 12.63 8.51
N GLY A 31 -15.09 13.35 7.89
CA GLY A 31 -16.53 13.10 8.02
C GLY A 31 -16.84 11.62 7.72
N GLN A 32 -16.97 10.84 8.79
CA GLN A 32 -17.11 9.39 8.72
C GLN A 32 -18.51 9.09 8.20
N LYS A 33 -18.64 8.92 6.87
CA LYS A 33 -19.77 8.16 6.34
C LYS A 33 -19.54 6.71 6.76
N VAL A 34 -20.06 6.40 7.94
CA VAL A 34 -20.07 5.07 8.52
C VAL A 34 -20.91 4.19 7.58
N GLY A 35 -20.25 3.31 6.85
CA GLY A 35 -20.95 2.34 6.03
C GLY A 35 -21.49 1.19 6.88
N PRO A 36 -22.05 0.15 6.24
CA PRO A 36 -22.82 -0.89 6.92
C PRO A 36 -22.07 -1.65 8.02
N ARG A 37 -20.74 -1.60 8.01
CA ARG A 37 -19.85 -2.32 8.93
C ARG A 37 -19.23 -1.44 10.02
N GLY A 38 -19.69 -0.19 10.17
CA GLY A 38 -19.08 0.73 11.14
C GLY A 38 -17.82 1.45 10.61
N GLU A 39 -17.41 1.14 9.39
CA GLU A 39 -16.16 1.63 8.79
C GLU A 39 -16.43 2.73 7.76
N SER A 40 -15.44 3.61 7.55
CA SER A 40 -15.56 4.74 6.62
C SER A 40 -14.73 4.54 5.36
N TYR A 41 -15.36 4.70 4.21
CA TYR A 41 -14.77 4.47 2.89
C TYR A 41 -14.25 5.78 2.31
N LEU A 42 -12.99 5.80 1.88
CA LEU A 42 -12.38 6.96 1.26
C LEU A 42 -12.52 6.91 -0.27
N PRO A 43 -12.62 8.06 -0.96
CA PRO A 43 -12.67 8.11 -2.42
C PRO A 43 -11.46 7.48 -3.12
N ASN A 44 -10.31 7.45 -2.45
CA ASN A 44 -9.07 6.82 -2.93
C ASN A 44 -9.06 5.28 -2.80
N GLY A 45 -10.16 4.69 -2.31
CA GLY A 45 -10.37 3.25 -2.20
C GLY A 45 -10.05 2.66 -0.81
N LEU A 46 -9.28 3.36 0.03
CA LEU A 46 -8.94 2.89 1.36
C LEU A 46 -10.13 2.98 2.32
N VAL A 47 -10.15 2.09 3.30
CA VAL A 47 -11.12 2.03 4.39
C VAL A 47 -10.45 2.43 5.71
N LEU A 48 -11.04 3.42 6.39
CA LEU A 48 -10.62 3.89 7.71
C LEU A 48 -11.00 2.88 8.79
N THR A 49 -10.26 2.91 9.92
CA THR A 49 -10.53 2.04 11.08
C THR A 49 -10.53 0.55 10.73
N HIS A 50 -9.86 0.19 9.65
CA HIS A 50 -9.75 -1.16 9.10
C HIS A 50 -8.30 -1.63 9.15
N ALA A 51 -8.11 -2.92 9.41
CA ALA A 51 -6.79 -3.55 9.46
C ALA A 51 -6.46 -4.22 8.12
N TYR A 52 -5.25 -3.97 7.63
CA TYR A 52 -4.70 -4.54 6.41
C TYR A 52 -3.48 -5.40 6.74
N SER A 53 -3.20 -6.37 5.88
CA SER A 53 -1.96 -7.15 5.93
C SER A 53 -0.94 -6.56 4.96
N ILE A 54 0.34 -6.61 5.31
CA ILE A 54 1.43 -6.33 4.37
C ILE A 54 1.91 -7.68 3.83
N LEU A 55 1.65 -7.92 2.54
CA LEU A 55 1.99 -9.14 1.83
C LEU A 55 3.39 -9.13 1.24
N ASN A 56 3.99 -7.96 1.05
CA ASN A 56 5.35 -7.85 0.53
C ASN A 56 5.99 -6.51 0.90
N VAL A 57 7.30 -6.52 1.09
CA VAL A 57 8.14 -5.33 1.22
C VAL A 57 9.25 -5.41 0.18
N GLN A 58 9.16 -4.56 -0.84
CA GLN A 58 10.09 -4.59 -1.97
C GLN A 58 10.96 -3.33 -1.99
N LYS A 59 12.28 -3.52 -1.91
CA LYS A 59 13.24 -2.44 -2.15
C LYS A 59 13.45 -2.24 -3.65
N VAL A 60 13.33 -1.00 -4.10
CA VAL A 60 13.57 -0.55 -5.48
C VAL A 60 14.59 0.56 -5.44
N GLN A 61 15.73 0.37 -6.11
CA GLN A 61 16.82 1.35 -6.08
C GLN A 61 16.62 2.43 -7.14
N ASN A 62 16.94 3.68 -6.78
CA ASN A 62 16.98 4.82 -7.69
C ASN A 62 15.65 5.13 -8.40
N PHE A 63 14.52 4.69 -7.86
CA PHE A 63 13.22 5.00 -8.43
C PHE A 63 12.81 6.45 -8.15
N LYS A 64 12.26 7.12 -9.16
CA LYS A 64 11.79 8.51 -9.05
C LYS A 64 10.45 8.67 -9.76
N TYR A 65 9.46 9.20 -9.05
CA TYR A 65 8.17 9.55 -9.61
C TYR A 65 7.60 10.80 -8.94
N ALA A 66 7.35 11.88 -9.69
CA ALA A 66 6.68 13.09 -9.19
C ALA A 66 7.24 13.64 -7.85
N GLY A 67 8.56 13.58 -7.65
CA GLY A 67 9.22 13.99 -6.41
C GLY A 67 9.24 12.94 -5.29
N TYR A 68 8.63 11.78 -5.49
CA TYR A 68 8.80 10.60 -4.65
C TYR A 68 10.22 10.06 -4.79
N THR A 69 10.92 9.99 -3.67
CA THR A 69 12.28 9.45 -3.53
C THR A 69 12.33 8.19 -2.66
N GLY A 70 11.16 7.66 -2.28
CA GLY A 70 11.10 6.43 -1.50
C GLY A 70 11.58 5.24 -2.32
N ASN A 71 12.29 4.33 -1.64
CA ASN A 71 12.87 3.14 -2.26
C ASN A 71 12.23 1.85 -1.74
N VAL A 72 11.16 1.95 -0.95
CA VAL A 72 10.46 0.81 -0.34
C VAL A 72 8.99 0.85 -0.75
N PHE A 73 8.57 -0.18 -1.46
CA PHE A 73 7.19 -0.43 -1.86
C PHE A 73 6.59 -1.50 -0.95
N LEU A 74 5.32 -1.31 -0.57
CA LEU A 74 4.58 -2.24 0.28
C LEU A 74 3.41 -2.80 -0.51
N GLN A 75 3.33 -4.13 -0.65
CA GLN A 75 2.10 -4.74 -1.13
C GLN A 75 1.17 -4.90 0.06
N ILE A 76 0.06 -4.17 0.05
CA ILE A 76 -0.94 -4.17 1.12
C ILE A 76 -2.15 -4.97 0.65
N HIS A 77 -2.79 -5.70 1.55
CA HIS A 77 -3.97 -6.50 1.28
C HIS A 77 -5.11 -6.18 2.23
N ASN A 78 -6.26 -5.84 1.64
CA ASN A 78 -7.53 -5.77 2.33
C ASN A 78 -8.11 -7.19 2.49
N PRO A 79 -8.32 -7.68 3.72
CA PRO A 79 -8.84 -9.04 3.96
C PRO A 79 -10.25 -9.29 3.39
N TRP A 80 -10.98 -8.26 2.97
CA TRP A 80 -12.25 -8.42 2.28
C TRP A 80 -12.14 -8.84 0.82
N GLY A 81 -10.93 -8.81 0.25
CA GLY A 81 -10.69 -9.16 -1.15
C GLY A 81 -11.17 -8.11 -2.15
N CYS A 82 -11.34 -6.86 -1.71
CA CYS A 82 -11.76 -5.72 -2.53
C CYS A 82 -11.39 -4.40 -1.83
N HIS A 83 -11.82 -3.26 -2.38
CA HIS A 83 -11.52 -1.91 -1.85
C HIS A 83 -10.02 -1.61 -1.80
N GLU A 84 -9.42 -1.59 -2.99
CA GLU A 84 -8.00 -1.36 -3.21
C GLU A 84 -7.67 0.12 -3.38
N TRP A 85 -6.39 0.45 -3.18
CA TRP A 85 -5.84 1.76 -3.50
C TRP A 85 -6.07 2.15 -4.96
N LYS A 86 -6.45 3.41 -5.21
CA LYS A 86 -6.75 3.93 -6.56
C LYS A 86 -5.75 4.99 -7.05
N GLY A 87 -4.68 5.24 -6.30
CA GLY A 87 -3.70 6.27 -6.61
C GLY A 87 -2.50 5.73 -7.39
N PRO A 88 -1.35 6.43 -7.34
CA PRO A 88 -0.10 5.96 -7.92
C PRO A 88 0.25 4.54 -7.45
N PHE A 89 0.71 3.70 -8.37
CA PHE A 89 1.06 2.29 -8.14
C PHE A 89 -0.12 1.34 -7.84
N SER A 90 -1.37 1.81 -7.91
CA SER A 90 -2.53 0.91 -7.97
C SER A 90 -2.49 0.02 -9.22
N ASP A 91 -3.25 -1.07 -9.18
CA ASP A 91 -3.42 -2.02 -10.29
C ASP A 91 -3.75 -1.36 -11.63
N ASN A 92 -4.57 -0.31 -11.60
CA ASN A 92 -5.03 0.41 -12.77
C ASN A 92 -4.27 1.73 -13.01
N TRP A 93 -3.10 1.90 -12.38
CA TRP A 93 -2.33 3.12 -12.52
C TRP A 93 -1.82 3.28 -13.96
N ALA A 94 -2.31 4.32 -14.65
CA ALA A 94 -2.07 4.54 -16.08
C ALA A 94 -0.59 4.70 -16.48
N HIS A 95 0.32 4.91 -15.53
CA HIS A 95 1.74 5.11 -15.81
C HIS A 95 2.58 3.84 -15.76
N TRP A 96 2.02 2.65 -15.49
CA TRP A 96 2.79 1.40 -15.50
C TRP A 96 3.57 1.18 -16.80
N THR A 97 3.02 1.60 -17.93
CA THR A 97 3.67 1.56 -19.25
C THR A 97 4.98 2.35 -19.33
N LYS A 98 5.17 3.35 -18.46
CA LYS A 98 6.42 4.14 -18.34
C LYS A 98 7.45 3.50 -17.42
N TYR A 99 7.07 2.48 -16.65
CA TYR A 99 7.90 1.84 -15.64
C TYR A 99 7.83 0.30 -15.74
N PRO A 100 8.15 -0.30 -16.92
CA PRO A 100 8.04 -1.75 -17.12
C PRO A 100 8.97 -2.54 -16.18
N ASP A 101 10.16 -2.03 -15.90
CA ASP A 101 11.10 -2.68 -14.98
C ASP A 101 10.56 -2.72 -13.55
N LEU A 102 9.91 -1.63 -13.11
CA LEU A 102 9.24 -1.58 -11.82
C LEU A 102 8.06 -2.56 -11.78
N GLN A 103 7.23 -2.57 -12.83
CA GLN A 103 6.10 -3.48 -12.94
C GLN A 103 6.54 -4.95 -12.82
N GLN A 104 7.62 -5.31 -13.51
CA GLN A 104 8.22 -6.65 -13.44
C GLN A 104 8.79 -6.93 -12.06
N GLN A 105 9.52 -5.99 -11.46
CA GLN A 105 10.14 -6.15 -10.14
C GLN A 105 9.08 -6.34 -9.04
N LEU A 106 7.99 -5.57 -9.10
CA LEU A 106 6.85 -5.69 -8.19
C LEU A 106 5.93 -6.85 -8.53
N LYS A 107 6.17 -7.58 -9.64
CA LYS A 107 5.30 -8.67 -10.12
C LYS A 107 3.83 -8.25 -10.12
N LEU A 108 3.55 -7.07 -10.66
CA LEU A 108 2.21 -6.48 -10.65
C LEU A 108 1.20 -7.48 -11.24
N VAL A 109 0.14 -7.74 -10.49
CA VAL A 109 -1.07 -8.43 -10.94
C VAL A 109 -2.16 -7.38 -10.96
N SER A 110 -2.89 -7.24 -12.06
CA SER A 110 -4.03 -6.33 -12.15
C SER A 110 -5.31 -7.15 -11.96
N LYS A 111 -5.86 -7.13 -10.74
CA LYS A 111 -7.02 -7.93 -10.37
C LYS A 111 -7.65 -7.37 -9.08
N ASP A 112 -8.97 -7.21 -9.06
CA ASP A 112 -9.71 -6.86 -7.85
C ASP A 112 -9.74 -8.07 -6.89
N ASP A 113 -8.72 -8.19 -6.06
CA ASP A 113 -8.56 -9.23 -5.04
C ASP A 113 -8.13 -8.68 -3.67
N GLY A 114 -8.17 -7.36 -3.50
CA GLY A 114 -7.84 -6.65 -2.28
C GLY A 114 -6.36 -6.36 -2.12
N ALA A 115 -5.47 -6.89 -2.97
CA ALA A 115 -4.04 -6.64 -2.91
C ALA A 115 -3.62 -5.50 -3.84
N PHE A 116 -2.82 -4.56 -3.34
CA PHE A 116 -2.35 -3.41 -4.10
C PHE A 116 -0.97 -2.95 -3.63
N TRP A 117 -0.25 -2.22 -4.49
CA TRP A 117 1.03 -1.58 -4.17
C TRP A 117 0.88 -0.12 -3.74
#